data_AF-A0A2G8K1X4-F1
#
_entry.id   AF-A0A2G8K1X4-F1
#
_cell.length_a   1.000
_cell.length_b   1.000
_cell.length_c   1.000
_cell.angle_alpha   90.00
_cell.angle_beta   90.00
_cell.angle_gamma   90.00
#
_symmetry.space_group_name_H-M   'P 1'
#
loop_
_entity.id
_entity.type
_entity.pdbx_description
1 polymer ?
#
loop_
_entity_poly.entity_id
_entity_poly.type
_entity_poly.pdbx_seq_one_letter_code
_entity_poly.pdbx_strand_id
1 'polypeptide(L)'
;MDRHFKYDLNSTIRDVSSAIADCVITHPPHSTYTVFNDSVHGHIEIHPLLVSIIDTPEFQRLRFIKQMGMCYFVYPGASHNRFEHSLGVSYLAGELARSLQSKQKNLKITKEDILCVEIAGLCHDL
;
A
#
# COMPACT_ATOMS: atom_id res chain seq x y z
N MET A 1 -6.14 -34.27 -11.22
CA MET A 1 -6.55 -33.41 -10.08
C MET A 1 -5.82 -32.08 -10.23
N ASP A 2 -6.08 -31.33 -11.30
CA ASP A 2 -5.46 -30.02 -11.54
C ASP A 2 -6.50 -28.94 -11.29
N ARG A 3 -6.45 -28.33 -10.10
CA ARG A 3 -7.21 -27.10 -9.83
C ARG A 3 -6.44 -25.93 -10.42
N HIS A 4 -6.73 -25.63 -11.68
CA HIS A 4 -6.42 -24.33 -12.28
C HIS A 4 -7.26 -23.25 -11.55
N PHE A 5 -6.67 -22.63 -10.54
CA PHE A 5 -7.13 -21.34 -10.02
C PHE A 5 -6.81 -20.28 -11.10
N LYS A 6 -7.71 -20.11 -12.07
CA LYS A 6 -7.76 -18.89 -12.87
C LYS A 6 -8.30 -17.79 -11.96
N TYR A 7 -7.41 -17.09 -11.27
CA TYR A 7 -7.76 -15.80 -10.67
C TYR A 7 -8.10 -14.87 -11.85
N ASP A 8 -9.39 -14.55 -12.01
CA ASP A 8 -9.82 -13.55 -12.96
C ASP A 8 -9.39 -12.19 -12.41
N LEU A 9 -8.26 -11.69 -12.91
CA LEU A 9 -7.65 -10.42 -12.51
C LEU A 9 -8.69 -9.27 -12.55
N ASN A 10 -9.67 -9.36 -13.45
CA ASN A 10 -10.72 -8.36 -13.60
C ASN A 10 -11.78 -8.41 -12.48
N SER A 11 -12.02 -9.56 -11.85
CA SER A 11 -12.93 -9.67 -10.69
C SER A 11 -12.25 -9.07 -9.46
N THR A 12 -10.99 -9.42 -9.21
CA THR A 12 -10.22 -8.87 -8.09
C THR A 12 -10.09 -7.34 -8.19
N ILE A 13 -9.85 -6.79 -9.38
CA ILE A 13 -9.77 -5.34 -9.61
C ILE A 13 -11.13 -4.65 -9.33
N ARG A 14 -12.27 -5.27 -9.70
CA ARG A 14 -13.61 -4.73 -9.41
C ARG A 14 -13.92 -4.76 -7.92
N ASP A 15 -13.54 -5.83 -7.23
CA ASP A 15 -13.74 -5.97 -5.79
C ASP A 15 -12.90 -4.95 -5.01
N VAL A 16 -11.65 -4.73 -5.43
CA VAL A 16 -10.79 -3.66 -4.89
C VAL A 16 -11.38 -2.28 -5.18
N SER A 17 -11.91 -2.03 -6.38
CA SER A 17 -12.62 -0.77 -6.70
C SER A 17 -13.84 -0.54 -5.80
N SER A 18 -14.63 -1.58 -5.52
CA SER A 18 -15.79 -1.49 -4.62
C SER A 18 -15.36 -1.24 -3.17
N ALA A 19 -14.33 -1.94 -2.68
CA ALA A 19 -13.82 -1.76 -1.33
C ALA A 19 -13.17 -0.38 -1.12
N ILE A 20 -12.45 0.12 -2.14
CA ILE A 20 -11.92 1.50 -2.15
C ILE A 20 -13.07 2.50 -2.16
N ALA A 21 -14.12 2.27 -2.95
CA ALA A 21 -15.30 3.14 -2.97
C ALA A 21 -16.00 3.20 -1.61
N ASP A 22 -16.19 2.06 -0.94
CA ASP A 22 -16.78 2.01 0.40
C ASP A 22 -15.89 2.70 1.45
N CYS A 23 -14.56 2.56 1.35
CA CYS A 23 -13.59 3.24 2.21
C CYS A 23 -13.64 4.77 2.01
N VAL A 24 -13.73 5.24 0.76
CA VAL A 24 -13.87 6.66 0.40
C VAL A 24 -15.18 7.27 0.89
N ILE A 25 -16.27 6.48 0.90
CA ILE A 25 -17.59 6.94 1.37
C ILE A 25 -17.61 7.10 2.89
N THR A 26 -16.94 6.21 3.62
CA THR A 26 -16.91 6.21 5.10
C THR A 26 -15.84 7.14 5.68
N HIS A 27 -14.74 7.34 4.96
CA HIS A 27 -13.64 8.23 5.33
C HIS A 27 -13.34 9.15 4.14
N PRO A 28 -13.85 10.41 4.15
CA PRO A 28 -13.66 11.31 3.03
C PRO A 28 -12.17 11.59 2.83
N PRO A 29 -11.67 11.54 1.58
CA PRO A 29 -10.26 11.73 1.31
C PRO A 29 -9.80 13.11 1.73
N HIS A 30 -8.63 13.16 2.37
CA HIS A 30 -7.98 14.40 2.74
C HIS A 30 -7.81 15.31 1.50
N SER A 31 -7.82 16.62 1.69
CA SER A 31 -7.70 17.57 0.56
C SER A 31 -6.27 17.69 0.01
N THR A 32 -5.28 17.15 0.73
CA THR A 32 -3.85 17.37 0.46
C THR A 32 -3.04 16.10 0.66
N TYR A 33 -1.93 16.00 -0.08
CA TYR A 33 -0.92 14.97 0.15
C TYR A 33 -0.38 15.08 1.57
N THR A 34 -0.09 13.93 2.18
CA THR A 34 0.55 13.87 3.51
C THR A 34 1.97 13.37 3.35
N VAL A 35 2.90 13.99 4.07
CA VAL A 35 4.31 13.60 4.06
C VAL A 35 4.62 12.82 5.33
N PHE A 36 5.09 11.58 5.17
CA PHE A 36 5.63 10.76 6.26
C PHE A 36 7.16 10.85 6.26
N ASN A 37 7.75 10.95 7.44
CA ASN A 37 9.20 10.88 7.60
C ASN A 37 9.59 9.45 7.99
N ASP A 38 10.14 8.72 7.04
CA ASP A 38 10.60 7.34 7.19
C ASP A 38 12.13 7.29 7.32
N SER A 39 12.64 6.41 8.19
CA SER A 39 14.09 6.31 8.43
C SER A 39 14.86 5.64 7.28
N VAL A 40 14.19 4.90 6.40
CA VAL A 40 14.82 4.17 5.28
C VAL A 40 14.70 4.97 3.98
N HIS A 41 13.52 5.54 3.72
CA HIS A 41 13.19 6.20 2.47
C HIS A 41 13.17 7.74 2.56
N GLY A 42 13.33 8.31 3.76
CA GLY A 42 13.27 9.75 3.97
C GLY A 42 11.83 10.26 3.90
N HIS A 43 11.59 11.30 3.11
CA HIS A 43 10.25 11.87 2.94
C HIS A 43 9.42 11.06 1.95
N ILE A 44 8.34 10.47 2.42
CA ILE A 44 7.37 9.72 1.61
C ILE A 44 6.11 10.58 1.46
N GLU A 45 5.79 10.95 0.22
CA GLU A 45 4.52 11.62 -0.11
C GLU A 45 3.43 10.58 -0.36
N ILE A 46 2.31 10.68 0.35
CA ILE A 46 1.19 9.76 0.25
C ILE A 46 -0.04 10.47 -0.30
N HIS A 47 -0.65 9.86 -1.32
CA HIS A 47 -1.89 10.34 -1.93
C HIS A 47 -3.05 10.34 -0.91
N PRO A 48 -3.95 11.33 -0.92
CA PRO A 48 -5.00 11.44 0.10
C PRO A 48 -5.91 10.21 0.24
N LEU A 49 -6.15 9.51 -0.87
CA LEU A 49 -6.88 8.24 -0.87
C LEU A 49 -6.18 7.18 0.01
N LEU A 50 -4.86 7.04 -0.12
CA LEU A 50 -4.10 6.11 0.69
C LEU A 50 -4.09 6.53 2.16
N VAL A 51 -4.05 7.83 2.44
CA VAL A 51 -4.18 8.33 3.82
C VAL A 51 -5.51 7.89 4.44
N SER A 52 -6.59 7.92 3.66
CA SER A 52 -7.91 7.46 4.13
C SER A 52 -7.91 5.98 4.50
N ILE A 53 -7.21 5.15 3.72
CA ILE A 53 -7.01 3.72 4.03
C ILE A 53 -6.10 3.55 5.25
N ILE A 54 -5.02 4.34 5.35
CA ILE A 54 -4.08 4.30 6.47
C ILE A 54 -4.80 4.63 7.78
N ASP A 55 -5.73 5.58 7.78
CA ASP A 55 -6.46 6.03 8.96
C ASP A 55 -7.57 5.07 9.43
N THR A 56 -7.77 3.93 8.74
CA THR A 56 -8.71 2.89 9.16
C THR A 56 -8.20 2.05 10.35
N PRO A 57 -9.07 1.54 11.24
CA PRO A 57 -8.64 0.69 12.34
C PRO A 57 -7.96 -0.60 11.87
N GLU A 58 -8.37 -1.14 10.72
CA GLU A 58 -7.79 -2.32 10.10
C GLU A 58 -6.30 -2.09 9.78
N PHE A 59 -5.96 -0.95 9.18
CA PHE A 59 -4.58 -0.62 8.85
C PHE A 59 -3.77 -0.18 10.08
N GLN A 60 -4.36 0.62 10.97
CA GLN A 60 -3.69 1.06 12.21
C GLN A 60 -3.33 -0.12 13.13
N ARG A 61 -4.03 -1.26 13.03
CA ARG A 61 -3.67 -2.52 13.70
C ARG A 61 -2.22 -2.94 13.43
N LEU A 62 -1.68 -2.66 12.24
CA LEU A 62 -0.32 -3.03 11.86
C LEU A 62 0.75 -2.37 12.73
N ARG A 63 0.42 -1.30 13.46
CA ARG A 63 1.33 -0.65 14.44
C ARG A 63 1.65 -1.55 15.64
N PHE A 64 0.84 -2.58 15.88
CA PHE A 64 0.97 -3.46 17.04
C PHE A 64 1.54 -4.84 16.68
N ILE A 65 1.87 -5.06 15.41
CA ILE A 65 2.42 -6.34 14.93
C ILE A 65 3.89 -6.14 14.56
N LYS A 66 4.80 -6.76 15.34
CA LYS A 66 6.24 -6.72 15.08
C LYS A 66 6.57 -7.37 13.74
N GLN A 67 7.39 -6.70 12.94
CA GLN A 67 7.80 -7.22 11.63
C GLN A 67 8.52 -8.57 11.76
N MET A 68 9.44 -8.68 12.72
CA MET A 68 10.24 -9.88 12.96
C MET A 68 9.75 -10.72 14.16
N GLY A 69 8.53 -10.46 14.67
CA GLY A 69 7.94 -11.23 15.77
C GLY A 69 8.88 -11.39 16.98
N MET A 70 9.15 -12.64 17.36
CA MET A 70 9.98 -12.99 18.53
C MET A 70 11.45 -12.59 18.38
N CYS A 71 11.94 -12.31 17.17
CA CYS A 71 13.32 -11.85 16.98
C CYS A 71 13.60 -10.55 17.73
N TYR A 72 12.57 -9.74 18.02
CA TYR A 72 12.70 -8.55 18.87
C TYR A 72 13.30 -8.85 20.26
N PHE A 73 13.03 -10.03 20.83
CA PHE A 73 13.58 -10.43 22.13
C PHE A 73 15.06 -10.79 22.09
N VAL A 74 15.61 -11.07 20.90
CA VAL A 74 17.04 -11.37 20.69
C VAL A 74 17.77 -10.15 20.14
N TYR A 75 17.12 -9.41 19.25
CA TYR A 75 17.64 -8.23 18.57
C TYR A 75 16.79 -7.01 18.95
N PRO A 76 17.17 -6.22 19.95
CA PRO A 76 16.36 -5.09 20.42
C PRO A 76 16.16 -4.01 19.34
N GLY A 77 17.05 -3.94 18.34
CA GLY A 77 16.90 -3.06 17.16
C GLY A 77 15.82 -3.52 16.16
N ALA A 78 15.36 -4.77 16.24
CA ALA A 78 14.24 -5.28 15.44
C ALA A 78 12.87 -4.85 16.03
N SER A 79 12.76 -3.59 16.44
CA SER A 79 11.59 -3.02 17.10
C SER A 79 10.50 -2.55 16.13
N HIS A 80 10.79 -2.56 14.83
CA HIS A 80 9.89 -2.11 13.77
C HIS A 80 8.66 -3.04 13.63
N ASN A 81 7.55 -2.46 13.25
CA ASN A 81 6.26 -3.10 13.03
C ASN A 81 5.93 -3.17 11.53
N ARG A 82 4.85 -3.88 11.22
CA ARG A 82 4.34 -4.01 9.84
C ARG A 82 3.85 -2.69 9.26
N PHE A 83 3.42 -1.75 10.09
CA PHE A 83 2.88 -0.46 9.64
C PHE A 83 3.87 0.34 8.77
N GLU A 84 5.07 0.61 9.29
CA GLU A 84 6.10 1.36 8.55
C GLU A 84 6.61 0.57 7.34
N HIS A 85 6.64 -0.75 7.43
CA HIS A 85 6.98 -1.61 6.30
C HIS A 85 5.97 -1.46 5.15
N SER A 86 4.66 -1.58 5.44
CA SER A 86 3.59 -1.40 4.45
C SER A 86 3.61 -0.02 3.80
N LEU A 87 3.92 1.04 4.56
CA LEU A 87 4.12 2.38 3.99
C LEU A 87 5.30 2.42 3.00
N GLY A 88 6.44 1.84 3.38
CA GLY A 88 7.62 1.76 2.51
C GLY A 88 7.36 0.95 1.23
N VAL A 89 6.64 -0.18 1.32
CA VAL A 89 6.27 -1.00 0.16
C VAL A 89 5.35 -0.24 -0.78
N SER A 90 4.33 0.45 -0.26
CA SER A 90 3.45 1.31 -1.06
C SER A 90 4.23 2.36 -1.85
N TYR A 91 5.15 3.06 -1.18
CA TYR A 91 6.02 4.06 -1.80
C TYR A 91 6.88 3.49 -2.93
N LEU A 92 7.59 2.39 -2.67
CA LEU A 92 8.44 1.74 -3.67
C LEU A 92 7.64 1.18 -4.85
N ALA A 93 6.44 0.67 -4.61
CA ALA A 93 5.54 0.20 -5.65
C ALA A 93 5.14 1.35 -6.60
N GLY A 94 4.79 2.51 -6.04
CA GLY A 94 4.51 3.73 -6.80
C GLY A 94 5.72 4.22 -7.60
N GLU A 95 6.91 4.26 -6.98
CA GLU A 95 8.16 4.66 -7.66
C GLU A 95 8.50 3.74 -8.83
N LEU A 96 8.32 2.43 -8.66
CA LEU A 96 8.51 1.46 -9.74
C LEU A 96 7.52 1.70 -10.88
N ALA A 97 6.23 1.87 -10.57
CA ALA A 97 5.20 2.10 -11.57
C ALA A 97 5.42 3.41 -12.34
N ARG A 98 5.79 4.51 -11.66
CA ARG A 98 6.18 5.79 -12.27
C ARG A 98 7.42 5.66 -13.16
N SER A 99 8.44 4.93 -12.68
CA SER A 99 9.67 4.66 -13.44
C SER A 99 9.36 3.91 -14.74
N LEU A 100 8.51 2.88 -14.69
CA LEU A 100 8.06 2.15 -15.88
C LEU A 100 7.25 3.02 -16.82
N GLN A 101 6.31 3.82 -16.30
CA GLN A 101 5.51 4.76 -17.09
C GLN A 101 6.41 5.75 -17.85
N SER A 102 7.44 6.30 -17.19
CA SER A 102 8.35 7.28 -17.79
C SER A 102 9.26 6.66 -18.86
N LYS A 103 9.75 5.44 -18.66
CA LYS A 103 10.70 4.75 -19.54
C LYS A 103 10.02 4.03 -20.71
N GLN A 104 8.78 3.58 -20.53
CA GLN A 104 8.07 2.74 -21.49
C GLN A 104 6.65 3.28 -21.75
N LYS A 105 6.58 4.44 -22.44
CA LYS A 105 5.30 5.11 -22.76
C LYS A 105 4.32 4.23 -23.55
N ASN A 106 4.81 3.22 -24.26
CA ASN A 106 3.98 2.27 -25.00
C ASN A 106 3.14 1.36 -24.10
N LEU A 107 3.49 1.22 -22.82
CA LEU A 107 2.72 0.43 -21.84
C LEU A 107 1.41 1.11 -21.42
N LYS A 108 1.25 2.42 -21.71
CA LYS A 108 0.05 3.20 -21.39
C LYS A 108 -0.39 3.10 -19.91
N ILE A 109 0.57 3.01 -18.99
CA ILE A 109 0.31 3.03 -17.55
C ILE A 109 -0.37 4.35 -17.19
N THR A 110 -1.55 4.27 -16.57
CA THR A 110 -2.34 5.43 -16.16
C THR A 110 -2.02 5.86 -14.73
N LYS A 111 -2.57 6.99 -14.26
CA LYS A 111 -2.40 7.42 -12.86
C LYS A 111 -3.18 6.51 -11.92
N GLU A 112 -4.32 6.01 -12.39
CA GLU A 112 -5.18 5.06 -11.73
C GLU A 112 -4.45 3.72 -11.53
N ASP A 113 -3.70 3.24 -12.53
CA ASP A 113 -2.88 2.04 -12.40
C ASP A 113 -1.81 2.19 -11.32
N ILE A 114 -1.12 3.33 -11.30
CA ILE A 114 -0.09 3.63 -10.27
C ILE A 114 -0.74 3.62 -8.88
N LEU A 115 -1.89 4.28 -8.74
CA LEU A 115 -2.61 4.35 -7.46
C LEU A 115 -3.07 2.97 -7.00
N CYS A 116 -3.58 2.13 -7.90
CA CYS A 116 -3.93 0.74 -7.61
C CYS A 116 -2.72 -0.08 -7.14
N VAL A 117 -1.56 0.11 -7.77
CA VAL A 117 -0.31 -0.56 -7.38
C VAL A 117 0.18 -0.08 -6.01
N GLU A 118 0.09 1.21 -5.72
CA GLU A 118 0.41 1.77 -4.40
C GLU A 118 -0.52 1.23 -3.30
N ILE A 119 -1.83 1.12 -3.56
CA ILE A 119 -2.81 0.53 -2.64
C ILE A 119 -2.54 -0.97 -2.45
N ALA A 120 -2.23 -1.70 -3.53
CA ALA A 120 -1.86 -3.11 -3.44
C ALA A 120 -0.60 -3.30 -2.58
N GLY A 121 0.42 -2.45 -2.75
CA GLY A 121 1.62 -2.45 -1.92
C GLY A 121 1.33 -2.08 -0.47
N LEU A 122 0.42 -1.13 -0.22
CA LEU A 122 0.01 -0.73 1.12
C LEU A 122 -0.67 -1.89 1.86
N CYS A 123 -1.62 -2.55 1.21
CA CYS A 123 -2.47 -3.57 1.85
C CYS A 123 -1.92 -4.99 1.77
N HIS A 124 -0.73 -5.23 1.21
CA HIS A 124 -0.21 -6.59 1.00
C HIS A 124 0.02 -7.39 2.29
N ASP A 125 0.20 -6.68 3.41
CA ASP A 125 0.56 -7.21 4.73
C ASP A 125 -0.57 -7.08 5.76
N LEU A 126 -1.75 -6.65 5.31
CA LEU A 126 -2.96 -6.35 6.09
C LEU A 126 -3.66 -7.64 6.57
#